data_AF-A0AAW5XKD0-F1
#
_entry.id   AF-A0AAW5XKD0-F1
#
_cell.length_a   1.000
_cell.length_b   1.000
_cell.length_c   1.000
_cell.angle_alpha   90.00
_cell.angle_beta   90.00
_cell.angle_gamma   90.00
#
_symmetry.space_group_name_H-M   'P 1'
#
loop_
_entity.id
_entity.type
_entity.pdbx_description
1 polymer ?
#
loop_
_entity_poly.entity_id
_entity_poly.type
_entity_poly.pdbx_seq_one_letter_code
_entity_poly.pdbx_strand_id
1 'polypeptide(L)'
;MITTFERFKMMTQKEYNESQQQLITEIIIPIVTEFIIGYTGVDFEAEGREFPAAYEIVATRLITYHLTSQDGDVVSETMGNYSVTYGQNGVYPEHLLKGLHRRMRTPSSRIRGRQPKGRGVYEDK
;
A
#
# COMPACT_ATOMS: atom_id res chain seq x y z
N MET A 1 -12.27 2.12 -2.26
CA MET A 1 -11.03 2.85 -2.53
C MET A 1 -10.50 3.39 -1.22
N ILE A 2 -9.18 3.46 -1.02
CA ILE A 2 -8.61 3.87 0.28
C ILE A 2 -8.87 5.33 0.66
N THR A 3 -9.07 6.19 -0.33
CA THR A 3 -9.42 7.61 -0.17
C THR A 3 -10.09 8.11 -1.46
N THR A 4 -10.52 9.38 -1.49
CA THR A 4 -10.97 10.07 -2.71
C THR A 4 -10.11 11.29 -2.99
N PHE A 5 -10.22 11.86 -4.19
CA PHE A 5 -9.51 13.08 -4.53
C PHE A 5 -9.91 14.26 -3.61
N GLU A 6 -11.18 14.39 -3.25
CA GLU A 6 -11.69 15.45 -2.38
C GLU A 6 -11.10 15.33 -0.98
N ARG A 7 -11.04 14.12 -0.43
CA ARG A 7 -10.45 13.86 0.89
C ARG A 7 -8.95 14.11 0.87
N PHE A 8 -8.27 13.66 -0.18
CA PHE A 8 -6.86 13.96 -0.41
C PHE A 8 -6.59 15.46 -0.49
N LYS A 9 -7.35 16.20 -1.32
CA LYS A 9 -7.26 17.66 -1.48
C LYS A 9 -7.49 18.38 -0.15
N MET A 10 -8.49 17.96 0.61
CA MET A 10 -8.78 18.50 1.94
C MET A 10 -7.61 18.29 2.92
N MET A 11 -6.99 17.11 2.90
CA MET A 11 -5.85 16.78 3.78
C MET A 11 -4.57 17.54 3.41
N THR A 12 -4.32 17.76 2.12
CA THR A 12 -3.09 18.45 1.68
C THR A 12 -3.24 19.97 1.66
N GLN A 13 -4.47 20.49 1.65
CA GLN A 13 -4.78 21.92 1.52
C GLN A 13 -4.08 22.56 0.30
N LYS A 14 -3.94 21.79 -0.78
CA LYS A 14 -3.32 22.23 -2.03
C LYS A 14 -4.35 22.33 -3.15
N GLU A 15 -4.09 23.24 -4.07
CA GLU A 15 -4.82 23.31 -5.33
C GLU A 15 -4.17 22.41 -6.38
N TYR A 16 -5.01 21.76 -7.18
CA TYR A 16 -4.61 20.88 -8.28
C TYR A 16 -5.39 21.29 -9.52
N ASN A 17 -4.73 21.27 -10.67
CA ASN A 17 -5.41 21.49 -11.94
C ASN A 17 -6.16 20.21 -12.39
N GLU A 18 -6.95 20.33 -13.46
CA GLU A 18 -7.79 19.24 -13.96
C GLU A 18 -6.99 18.00 -14.36
N SER A 19 -5.83 18.17 -15.01
CA SER A 19 -4.98 17.04 -15.40
C SER A 19 -4.35 16.33 -14.20
N GLN A 20 -3.96 17.07 -13.16
CA GLN A 20 -3.50 16.52 -11.89
C GLN A 20 -4.63 15.79 -11.15
N GLN A 21 -5.83 16.35 -11.13
CA GLN A 21 -7.00 15.69 -10.54
C GLN A 21 -7.30 14.36 -11.24
N GLN A 22 -7.27 14.34 -12.57
CA GLN A 22 -7.46 13.12 -13.36
C GLN A 22 -6.37 12.09 -13.04
N LEU A 23 -5.09 12.50 -13.08
CA LEU A 23 -3.96 11.62 -12.73
C LEU A 23 -4.10 11.03 -11.32
N ILE A 24 -4.43 11.86 -10.32
CA ILE A 24 -4.57 11.41 -8.94
C ILE A 24 -5.72 10.41 -8.80
N THR A 25 -6.87 10.74 -9.37
CA THR A 25 -8.10 9.93 -9.26
C THR A 25 -7.99 8.62 -10.01
N GLU A 26 -7.56 8.66 -11.26
CA GLU A 26 -7.62 7.51 -12.17
C GLU A 26 -6.40 6.58 -12.04
N ILE A 27 -5.26 7.09 -11.58
CA ILE A 27 -3.99 6.35 -11.61
C ILE A 27 -3.40 6.22 -10.20
N ILE A 28 -3.09 7.33 -9.53
CA ILE A 28 -2.29 7.29 -8.29
C ILE A 28 -3.07 6.66 -7.13
N ILE A 29 -4.34 7.02 -6.93
CA ILE A 29 -5.15 6.46 -5.84
C ILE A 29 -5.33 4.93 -6.00
N PRO A 30 -5.67 4.39 -7.19
CA PRO A 30 -5.71 2.95 -7.42
C PRO A 30 -4.39 2.25 -7.09
N ILE A 31 -3.25 2.77 -7.60
CA ILE A 31 -1.92 2.19 -7.34
C ILE A 31 -1.60 2.14 -5.85
N VAL A 32 -1.87 3.23 -5.13
CA VAL A 32 -1.65 3.30 -3.68
C VAL A 32 -2.58 2.36 -2.93
N THR A 33 -3.83 2.20 -3.39
CA THR A 33 -4.80 1.25 -2.81
C THR A 33 -4.30 -0.18 -2.95
N GLU A 34 -3.92 -0.59 -4.17
CA GLU A 34 -3.37 -1.92 -4.45
C GLU A 34 -2.11 -2.19 -3.65
N PHE A 35 -1.20 -1.22 -3.56
CA PHE A 35 -0.01 -1.34 -2.74
C PHE A 35 -0.34 -1.58 -1.26
N ILE A 36 -1.28 -0.81 -0.69
CA ILE A 36 -1.65 -0.97 0.73
C ILE A 36 -2.34 -2.31 0.98
N ILE A 37 -3.19 -2.79 0.07
CA ILE A 37 -3.77 -4.14 0.13
C ILE A 37 -2.66 -5.18 0.09
N GLY A 38 -1.71 -5.08 -0.85
CA GLY A 38 -0.59 -6.02 -0.97
C GLY A 38 0.35 -6.00 0.24
N TYR A 39 0.60 -4.81 0.80
CA TYR A 39 1.48 -4.62 1.97
C TYR A 39 0.83 -5.13 3.27
N THR A 40 -0.46 -4.89 3.45
CA THR A 40 -1.21 -5.32 4.64
C THR A 40 -1.76 -6.74 4.51
N GLY A 41 -1.88 -7.28 3.29
CA GLY A 41 -2.48 -8.58 3.02
C GLY A 41 -3.97 -8.65 3.40
N VAL A 42 -4.67 -7.51 3.34
CA VAL A 42 -6.10 -7.38 3.64
C VAL A 42 -6.73 -6.50 2.58
N ASP A 43 -7.72 -7.06 1.89
CA ASP A 43 -8.61 -6.33 1.00
C ASP A 43 -9.87 -5.96 1.81
N PHE A 44 -9.89 -4.74 2.34
CA PHE A 44 -10.98 -4.28 3.18
C PHE A 44 -12.30 -4.24 2.41
N GLU A 45 -12.27 -3.86 1.13
CA GLU A 45 -13.48 -3.74 0.32
C GLU A 45 -14.08 -5.09 -0.01
N ALA A 46 -13.25 -6.07 -0.39
CA ALA A 46 -13.70 -7.44 -0.62
C ALA A 46 -14.29 -8.08 0.64
N GLU A 47 -13.86 -7.64 1.83
CA GLU A 47 -14.41 -8.06 3.11
C GLU A 47 -15.63 -7.22 3.57
N GLY A 48 -16.08 -6.25 2.76
CA GLY A 48 -17.21 -5.37 3.10
C GLY A 48 -16.90 -4.40 4.25
N ARG A 49 -15.63 -4.04 4.43
CA ARG A 49 -15.14 -3.15 5.50
C ARG A 49 -14.53 -1.89 4.90
N GLU A 50 -14.55 -0.82 5.68
CA GLU A 50 -13.83 0.41 5.34
C GLU A 50 -12.35 0.31 5.72
N PHE A 51 -11.50 1.04 4.99
CA PHE A 51 -10.10 1.20 5.37
C PHE A 51 -9.99 1.98 6.69
N PRO A 52 -9.07 1.59 7.60
CA PRO A 52 -8.78 2.38 8.78
C PRO A 52 -8.31 3.80 8.42
N ALA A 53 -8.76 4.81 9.16
CA ALA A 53 -8.34 6.21 8.93
C ALA A 53 -6.82 6.41 9.01
N ALA A 54 -6.13 5.63 9.85
CA ALA A 54 -4.67 5.64 9.91
C ALA A 54 -4.00 5.25 8.57
N TYR A 55 -4.63 4.36 7.81
CA TYR A 55 -4.12 3.91 6.50
C TYR A 55 -4.39 4.96 5.43
N GLU A 56 -5.48 5.71 5.55
CA GLU A 56 -5.74 6.87 4.70
C GLU A 56 -4.68 7.97 4.88
N ILE A 57 -4.20 8.23 6.10
CA ILE A 57 -3.06 9.14 6.35
C ILE A 57 -1.77 8.62 5.69
N VAL A 58 -1.55 7.31 5.68
CA VAL A 58 -0.43 6.72 4.92
C VAL A 58 -0.64 6.93 3.42
N ALA A 59 -1.84 6.65 2.90
CA ALA A 59 -2.15 6.84 1.48
C ALA A 59 -1.89 8.27 1.03
N THR A 60 -2.30 9.29 1.80
CA THR A 60 -2.02 10.70 1.51
C THR A 60 -0.52 10.99 1.37
N ARG A 61 0.33 10.39 2.22
CA ARG A 61 1.78 10.53 2.12
C ARG A 61 2.33 9.89 0.86
N LEU A 62 1.84 8.71 0.49
CA LEU A 62 2.25 7.99 -0.72
C LEU A 62 1.80 8.72 -2.00
N ILE A 63 0.56 9.22 -2.05
CA ILE A 63 0.06 10.04 -3.15
C ILE A 63 0.92 11.31 -3.28
N THR A 64 1.24 11.98 -2.17
CA THR A 64 2.11 13.16 -2.19
C THR A 64 3.49 12.81 -2.72
N TYR A 65 4.07 11.69 -2.31
CA TYR A 65 5.36 11.21 -2.79
C TYR A 65 5.39 11.03 -4.32
N HIS A 66 4.33 10.51 -4.93
CA HIS A 66 4.23 10.43 -6.40
C HIS A 66 4.25 11.80 -7.09
N LEU A 67 3.70 12.82 -6.46
CA LEU A 67 3.57 14.16 -7.05
C LEU A 67 4.83 15.02 -6.87
N THR A 68 5.65 14.73 -5.86
CA THR A 68 6.78 15.60 -5.47
C THR A 68 8.16 14.99 -5.70
N SER A 69 8.27 13.68 -5.88
CA SER A 69 9.59 13.04 -6.01
C SER A 69 10.12 13.22 -7.41
N GLN A 70 11.13 14.08 -7.56
CA GLN A 70 11.73 14.42 -8.86
C GLN A 70 13.13 13.84 -9.10
N ASP A 71 13.86 13.31 -8.09
CA ASP A 71 15.25 12.87 -8.28
C ASP A 71 15.72 11.72 -7.36
N GLY A 72 16.58 10.86 -7.92
CA GLY A 72 17.59 10.07 -7.20
C GLY A 72 17.24 8.62 -6.84
N ASP A 73 16.18 8.41 -6.06
CA ASP A 73 15.83 7.09 -5.47
C ASP A 73 14.53 6.50 -6.03
N VAL A 74 14.17 6.96 -7.24
CA VAL A 74 12.92 6.65 -7.90
C VAL A 74 13.16 5.75 -9.08
N VAL A 75 12.50 4.59 -9.10
CA VAL A 75 12.29 3.85 -10.35
C VAL A 75 10.98 4.39 -10.93
N SER A 76 11.11 5.21 -11.98
CA SER A 76 9.98 5.61 -12.81
C SER A 76 9.70 4.45 -13.77
N GLU A 77 8.56 3.78 -13.59
CA GLU A 77 8.04 2.88 -14.63
C GLU A 77 7.01 3.64 -15.46
N THR A 78 7.20 3.61 -16.78
CA THR A 78 6.21 4.14 -17.72
C THR A 78 5.12 3.10 -17.90
N MET A 79 3.93 3.38 -17.37
CA MET A 79 2.73 2.56 -17.58
C MET A 79 1.82 3.28 -18.57
N GLY A 80 2.03 3.02 -19.86
CA GLY A 80 1.30 3.69 -20.94
C GLY A 80 1.66 5.17 -21.04
N ASN A 81 0.69 6.06 -20.83
CA ASN A 81 0.88 7.52 -20.90
C ASN A 81 1.30 8.16 -19.55
N TYR A 82 1.45 7.36 -18.49
CA TYR A 82 1.71 7.85 -17.13
C TYR A 82 3.05 7.34 -16.61
N SER A 83 3.73 8.17 -15.81
CA SER A 83 4.93 7.76 -15.06
C SER A 83 4.53 7.50 -13.62
N VAL A 84 4.88 6.31 -13.11
CA VAL A 84 4.65 5.93 -11.71
C VAL A 84 5.98 5.83 -10.98
N THR A 85 6.07 6.48 -9.84
CA THR A 85 7.25 6.58 -8.98
C THR A 85 7.23 5.53 -7.86
N TYR A 86 8.11 4.53 -7.92
CA TYR A 86 8.36 3.60 -6.80
C TYR A 86 9.73 3.87 -6.16
N GLY A 87 9.96 3.39 -4.94
CA GLY A 87 11.30 3.38 -4.35
C GLY A 87 12.21 2.33 -4.99
N GLN A 88 13.52 2.42 -4.78
CA GLN A 88 14.58 1.62 -5.42
C GLN A 88 14.36 0.09 -5.50
N ASN A 89 13.55 -0.51 -4.60
CA ASN A 89 13.26 -1.95 -4.56
C ASN A 89 11.84 -2.31 -5.04
N GLY A 90 11.15 -1.41 -5.75
CA GLY A 90 9.74 -1.56 -6.09
C GLY A 90 8.79 -1.37 -4.89
N VAL A 91 9.31 -0.84 -3.77
CA VAL A 91 8.58 -0.56 -2.54
C VAL A 91 8.88 0.87 -2.10
N TYR A 92 7.87 1.60 -1.62
CA TYR A 92 8.07 2.95 -1.10
C TYR A 92 9.06 2.98 0.09
N PRO A 93 9.76 4.10 0.32
CA PRO A 93 10.61 4.29 1.49
C PRO A 93 9.93 3.93 2.83
N GLU A 94 10.63 3.20 3.71
CA GLU A 94 10.05 2.65 4.94
C GLU A 94 9.41 3.70 5.87
N HIS A 95 9.98 4.91 5.92
CA HIS A 95 9.46 5.98 6.75
C HIS A 95 8.05 6.43 6.32
N LEU A 96 7.70 6.28 5.04
CA LEU A 96 6.35 6.57 4.53
C LEU A 96 5.35 5.49 4.94
N LEU A 97 5.81 4.25 5.12
CA LEU A 97 4.99 3.09 5.48
C LEU A 97 4.67 3.02 6.97
N LYS A 98 5.28 3.87 7.79
CA LYS A 98 5.03 3.93 9.24
C LYS A 98 3.55 4.19 9.51
N GLY A 99 2.91 3.26 10.23
CA GLY A 99 1.48 3.26 10.52
C GLY A 99 0.70 2.17 9.76
N LEU A 100 1.28 1.56 8.73
CA LEU A 100 0.74 0.32 8.16
C LEU A 100 1.19 -0.87 9.00
N HIS A 101 0.23 -1.70 9.40
CA HIS A 101 0.54 -2.97 10.04
C HIS A 101 0.76 -4.01 8.95
N ARG A 102 2.02 -4.39 8.76
CA ARG A 102 2.37 -5.52 7.90
C ARG A 102 1.75 -6.77 8.52
N ARG A 103 0.92 -7.49 7.77
CA ARG A 103 0.53 -8.83 8.21
C ARG A 103 1.77 -9.69 8.04
N MET A 104 2.42 -10.06 9.15
CA MET A 104 3.32 -11.21 9.16
C MET A 104 2.51 -12.31 8.50
N ARG A 105 3.00 -12.86 7.37
CA ARG A 105 2.34 -13.98 6.66
C ARG A 105 1.83 -14.93 7.73
N THR A 106 0.53 -14.89 8.01
CA THR A 106 -0.04 -15.90 8.88
C THR A 106 0.14 -17.17 8.07
N PRO A 107 0.85 -18.19 8.58
CA PRO A 107 1.03 -19.43 7.84
C PRO A 107 -0.37 -19.83 7.39
N SER A 108 -0.55 -19.99 6.08
CA SER A 108 -1.88 -19.99 5.48
C SER A 108 -2.78 -20.98 6.22
N SER A 109 -4.07 -20.67 6.30
CA SER A 109 -5.10 -21.56 6.84
C SER A 109 -5.12 -22.97 6.20
N ARG A 110 -4.27 -23.24 5.20
CA ARG A 110 -3.88 -24.57 4.73
C ARG A 110 -3.08 -25.40 5.74
N ILE A 111 -2.87 -24.90 6.96
CA ILE A 111 -2.42 -25.67 8.13
C ILE A 111 -3.54 -25.79 9.18
N ARG A 112 -4.83 -25.77 8.81
CA ARG A 112 -5.88 -26.35 9.66
C ARG A 112 -5.88 -27.87 9.46
N GLY A 113 -4.98 -28.56 10.14
CA GLY A 113 -4.93 -30.03 10.14
C GLY A 113 -3.61 -30.63 10.63
N ARG A 114 -2.52 -29.87 10.67
CA ARG A 114 -1.30 -30.30 11.36
C ARG A 114 -1.25 -29.59 12.71
N GLN A 115 -1.57 -30.33 13.76
CA GLN A 115 -1.12 -29.96 15.10
C GLN A 115 0.38 -29.64 15.01
N PRO A 116 0.86 -28.56 15.64
CA PRO A 116 2.30 -28.39 15.80
C PRO A 116 2.78 -29.64 16.53
N LYS A 117 3.58 -30.47 15.85
CA LYS A 117 4.32 -31.52 16.53
C LYS A 117 5.20 -30.77 17.52
N GLY A 118 4.78 -30.76 18.78
CA GLY A 118 5.63 -30.39 19.90
C GLY A 118 6.96 -31.11 19.72
N ARG A 119 8.03 -30.40 20.04
CA ARG A 119 9.43 -30.84 19.91
C ARG A 119 9.59 -32.21 20.56
N GLY A 120 9.36 -33.25 19.77
CA GLY A 120 9.45 -34.64 20.17
C GLY A 120 10.93 -34.98 20.25
N VAL A 121 11.31 -35.48 21.42
CA VAL A 121 12.58 -36.14 21.68
C VAL A 121 12.78 -37.20 20.59
N TYR A 122 13.91 -37.14 19.90
CA TYR A 122 14.34 -38.21 19.02
C TYR A 122 14.74 -39.39 19.91
N GLU A 123 13.97 -40.49 19.87
CA GLU A 123 14.50 -41.78 20.27
C GLU A 123 15.07 -42.44 19.02
N ASP A 124 16.40 -42.52 18.97
CA ASP A 124 17.14 -43.32 18.00
C ASP A 124 16.83 -44.82 18.23
N LYS A 125 16.52 -45.53 17.16
CA LYS A 125 16.58 -47.00 17.08
C LYS A 125 17.54 -47.41 15.98
#